data_AF-A0A4V1SF16-F1
#
_entry.id   AF-A0A4V1SF16-F1
#
_cell.length_a   1.000
_cell.length_b   1.000
_cell.length_c   1.000
_cell.angle_alpha   90.00
_cell.angle_beta   90.00
_cell.angle_gamma   90.00
#
_symmetry.space_group_name_H-M   'P 1'
#
loop_
_entity.id
_entity.type
_entity.pdbx_description
1 polymer ?
#
loop_
_entity_poly.entity_id
_entity_poly.type
_entity_poly.pdbx_seq_one_letter_code
_entity_poly.pdbx_strand_id
1 'polypeptide(L)'
;MAWGLPGRSTAGGRMKDLKYFDTHRRATWLELFFDLIVVVALRDAGEILIETHDAHIAPHQFLHFVLVFLPLWWIWVGHTIYANRFDTDSRQHRLSTLLIMFLLIVISAQISADAQEHYALAVACYCAARLIIAGMYFVSKRKHHDRGSFATTLGIVFAVGAAISLSSILLEPPWSYLVFYAGILFDIAALLLLKRRLHVVPAHTSHLVERVGLLTIIMLGESVISISAALADIAWNPSNVMAAVSGFVMVSAIWWIYYDSFHLLE
;
A
#
# COMPACT_ATOMS: atom_id res chain seq x y z
N MET A 1 61.48 15.24 -15.30
CA MET A 1 61.23 14.67 -13.96
C MET A 1 60.31 15.61 -13.21
N ALA A 2 58.99 15.40 -13.27
CA ALA A 2 58.01 16.04 -12.39
C ALA A 2 56.65 15.32 -12.51
N TRP A 3 56.39 14.53 -11.47
CA TRP A 3 55.18 13.96 -10.91
C TRP A 3 53.81 14.56 -11.31
N GLY A 4 52.81 13.67 -11.39
CA GLY A 4 51.45 13.95 -11.82
C GLY A 4 50.51 14.56 -10.78
N LEU A 5 49.28 14.82 -11.25
CA LEU A 5 48.12 15.06 -10.40
C LEU A 5 47.05 14.00 -10.75
N PRO A 6 46.54 13.26 -9.76
CA PRO A 6 45.51 12.25 -9.97
C PRO A 6 44.16 12.91 -10.29
N GLY A 7 43.42 12.29 -11.21
CA GLY A 7 42.12 12.74 -11.66
C GLY A 7 41.14 12.97 -10.52
N ARG A 8 40.44 14.12 -10.58
CA ARG A 8 39.26 14.39 -9.76
C ARG A 8 38.22 13.32 -10.02
N SER A 9 38.06 12.41 -9.05
CA SER A 9 36.93 11.51 -8.91
C SER A 9 35.63 12.31 -8.95
N THR A 10 34.81 12.07 -9.96
CA THR A 10 33.47 12.64 -10.16
C THR A 10 32.48 11.97 -9.20
N ALA A 11 32.51 12.37 -7.93
CA ALA A 11 31.54 11.96 -6.93
C ALA A 11 30.09 12.44 -7.22
N GLY A 12 29.89 13.26 -8.26
CA GLY A 12 28.56 13.79 -8.65
C GLY A 12 27.68 12.85 -9.49
N GLY A 13 28.21 11.72 -9.99
CA GLY A 13 27.49 10.84 -10.91
C GLY A 13 26.38 9.99 -10.25
N ARG A 14 26.62 9.46 -9.04
CA ARG A 14 25.68 8.52 -8.39
C ARG A 14 24.43 9.15 -7.78
N MET A 15 24.37 10.48 -7.70
CA MET A 15 23.23 11.18 -7.10
C MET A 15 22.04 11.34 -8.04
N LYS A 16 22.26 11.28 -9.37
CA LYS A 16 21.21 11.47 -10.39
C LYS A 16 20.40 10.22 -10.70
N ASP A 17 20.79 9.05 -10.17
CA ASP A 17 20.11 7.78 -10.46
C ASP A 17 18.89 7.52 -9.55
N LEU A 18 18.66 8.35 -8.53
CA LEU A 18 17.46 8.26 -7.71
C LEU A 18 16.28 8.92 -8.43
N LYS A 19 15.21 8.17 -8.67
CA LYS A 19 13.99 8.67 -9.32
C LYS A 19 13.32 9.86 -8.61
N TYR A 20 13.65 10.12 -7.34
CA TYR A 20 13.17 11.29 -6.61
C TYR A 20 13.56 12.62 -7.29
N PHE A 21 14.70 12.71 -7.97
CA PHE A 21 15.16 13.96 -8.60
C PHE A 21 14.61 14.18 -10.01
N ASP A 22 13.82 13.24 -10.52
CA ASP A 22 13.20 13.37 -11.84
C ASP A 22 11.88 14.14 -11.74
N THR A 23 11.95 15.42 -12.11
CA THR A 23 10.81 16.35 -12.12
C THR A 23 9.62 15.89 -12.95
N HIS A 24 9.81 14.96 -13.89
CA HIS A 24 8.76 14.39 -14.74
C HIS A 24 8.58 12.88 -14.52
N ARG A 25 8.97 12.37 -13.33
CA ARG A 25 8.78 10.96 -12.99
C ARG A 25 7.29 10.61 -13.05
N ARG A 26 6.97 9.68 -13.95
CA ARG A 26 5.66 9.02 -14.03
C ARG A 26 5.71 7.69 -13.28
N ALA A 27 4.53 7.21 -12.87
CA ALA A 27 4.42 5.86 -12.32
C ALA A 27 4.93 4.82 -13.32
N THR A 28 5.71 3.87 -12.82
CA THR A 28 6.23 2.76 -13.62
C THR A 28 5.20 1.65 -13.79
N TRP A 29 5.42 0.80 -14.79
CA TRP A 29 4.59 -0.39 -15.02
C TRP A 29 4.55 -1.34 -13.82
N LEU A 30 5.66 -1.49 -13.09
CA LEU A 30 5.71 -2.33 -11.88
C LEU A 30 4.88 -1.70 -10.75
N GLU A 31 4.96 -0.39 -10.60
CA GLU A 31 4.15 0.40 -9.67
C GLU A 31 2.64 0.23 -9.99
N LEU A 32 2.25 0.36 -11.25
CA LEU A 32 0.86 0.14 -11.68
C LEU A 32 0.39 -1.30 -11.45
N PHE A 33 1.26 -2.28 -11.73
CA PHE A 33 0.94 -3.68 -11.47
C PHE A 33 0.77 -3.95 -9.96
N PHE A 34 1.56 -3.28 -9.11
CA PHE A 34 1.42 -3.36 -7.66
C PHE A 34 0.06 -2.80 -7.21
N ASP A 35 -0.34 -1.65 -7.74
CA ASP A 35 -1.62 -1.01 -7.42
C ASP A 35 -2.80 -1.91 -7.82
N LEU A 36 -2.71 -2.60 -8.97
CA LEU A 36 -3.73 -3.56 -9.39
C LEU A 36 -3.91 -4.68 -8.36
N ILE A 37 -2.81 -5.31 -7.91
CA ILE A 37 -2.89 -6.39 -6.91
C ILE A 37 -3.42 -5.89 -5.56
N VAL A 38 -3.06 -4.67 -5.16
CA VAL A 38 -3.62 -4.05 -3.95
C VAL A 38 -5.12 -3.80 -4.10
N VAL A 39 -5.59 -3.30 -5.24
CA VAL A 39 -7.03 -3.09 -5.47
C VAL A 39 -7.81 -4.41 -5.41
N VAL A 40 -7.27 -5.50 -5.98
CA VAL A 40 -7.89 -6.83 -5.84
C VAL A 40 -8.01 -7.22 -4.36
N ALA A 41 -6.97 -6.99 -3.55
CA ALA A 41 -7.06 -7.28 -2.12
C ALA A 41 -8.05 -6.38 -1.36
N LEU A 42 -8.15 -5.11 -1.74
CA LEU A 42 -9.11 -4.16 -1.15
C LEU A 42 -10.55 -4.47 -1.57
N ARG A 43 -10.75 -4.99 -2.78
CA ARG A 43 -12.04 -5.48 -3.28
C ARG A 43 -12.52 -6.65 -2.43
N ASP A 44 -11.67 -7.66 -2.21
CA ASP A 44 -12.02 -8.83 -1.39
C ASP A 44 -12.34 -8.41 0.06
N ALA A 45 -11.62 -7.43 0.61
CA ALA A 45 -12.01 -6.81 1.88
C ALA A 45 -13.40 -6.15 1.81
N GLY A 46 -13.72 -5.48 0.70
CA GLY A 46 -15.01 -4.84 0.46
C GLY A 46 -16.19 -5.81 0.39
N GLU A 47 -15.97 -7.08 0.02
CA GLU A 47 -17.01 -8.11 0.01
C GLU A 47 -17.62 -8.34 1.41
N ILE A 48 -16.86 -8.04 2.48
CA ILE A 48 -17.36 -8.04 3.87
C ILE A 48 -18.60 -7.15 4.02
N LEU A 49 -18.74 -6.08 3.23
CA LEU A 49 -19.88 -5.16 3.29
C LEU A 49 -21.08 -5.59 2.45
N ILE A 50 -20.93 -6.60 1.58
CA ILE A 50 -21.98 -7.08 0.66
C ILE A 50 -22.93 -8.04 1.37
N GLU A 51 -22.45 -8.78 2.38
CA GLU A 51 -23.25 -9.70 3.19
C GLU A 51 -24.18 -8.95 4.17
N THR A 52 -25.10 -8.14 3.67
CA THR A 52 -26.05 -7.40 4.50
C THR A 52 -27.16 -8.32 5.00
N HIS A 53 -27.30 -8.43 6.31
CA HIS A 53 -28.53 -8.94 6.93
C HIS A 53 -29.55 -7.79 6.97
N ASP A 54 -30.80 -8.07 6.58
CA ASP A 54 -31.94 -7.13 6.61
C ASP A 54 -31.81 -5.85 5.76
N ALA A 55 -30.91 -5.83 4.77
CA ALA A 55 -30.62 -4.67 3.91
C ALA A 55 -29.99 -3.47 4.66
N HIS A 56 -29.27 -3.72 5.75
CA HIS A 56 -28.45 -2.72 6.44
C HIS A 56 -27.05 -3.24 6.73
N ILE A 57 -26.07 -2.33 6.71
CA ILE A 57 -24.70 -2.60 7.14
C ILE A 57 -24.66 -2.41 8.66
N ALA A 58 -24.41 -3.49 9.38
CA ALA A 58 -24.30 -3.42 10.83
C ALA A 58 -22.99 -2.72 11.26
N PRO A 59 -22.95 -1.98 12.38
CA PRO A 59 -21.72 -1.31 12.82
C PRO A 59 -20.53 -2.24 13.02
N HIS A 60 -20.75 -3.48 13.44
CA HIS A 60 -19.70 -4.48 13.62
C HIS A 60 -19.12 -4.96 12.28
N GLN A 61 -19.93 -5.05 11.23
CA GLN A 61 -19.52 -5.42 9.88
C GLN A 61 -18.66 -4.32 9.26
N PHE A 62 -19.08 -3.06 9.43
CA PHE A 62 -18.27 -1.91 9.02
C PHE A 62 -16.92 -1.86 9.76
N LEU A 63 -16.92 -2.10 11.08
CA LEU A 63 -15.69 -2.17 11.85
C LEU A 63 -14.79 -3.32 11.36
N HIS A 64 -15.36 -4.49 11.07
CA HIS A 64 -14.62 -5.63 10.54
C HIS A 64 -13.96 -5.30 9.19
N PHE A 65 -14.69 -4.66 8.27
CA PHE A 65 -14.15 -4.14 7.02
C PHE A 65 -12.95 -3.20 7.26
N VAL A 66 -13.09 -2.20 8.14
CA VAL A 66 -12.01 -1.24 8.45
C VAL A 66 -10.78 -1.96 9.00
N LEU A 67 -10.98 -2.94 9.87
CA LEU A 67 -9.91 -3.74 10.46
C LEU A 67 -9.15 -4.56 9.41
N VAL A 68 -9.84 -5.17 8.43
CA VAL A 68 -9.21 -5.91 7.33
C VAL A 68 -8.56 -4.98 6.28
N PHE A 69 -9.19 -3.84 5.99
CA PHE A 69 -8.68 -2.82 5.08
C PHE A 69 -7.33 -2.24 5.56
N LEU A 70 -7.22 -1.96 6.86
CA LEU A 70 -6.08 -1.28 7.46
C LEU A 70 -4.70 -1.93 7.15
N PRO A 71 -4.46 -3.23 7.37
CA PRO A 71 -3.17 -3.87 7.07
C PRO A 71 -2.83 -3.84 5.57
N LEU A 72 -3.82 -4.03 4.69
CA LEU A 72 -3.62 -3.96 3.24
C LEU A 72 -3.19 -2.56 2.81
N TRP A 73 -3.92 -1.56 3.29
CA TRP A 73 -3.59 -0.15 3.09
C TRP A 73 -2.19 0.18 3.61
N TRP A 74 -1.82 -0.37 4.77
CA TRP A 74 -0.51 -0.11 5.38
C TRP A 74 0.67 -0.73 4.63
N ILE A 75 0.48 -1.89 3.99
CA ILE A 75 1.46 -2.45 3.05
C ILE A 75 1.63 -1.51 1.86
N TRP A 76 0.53 -1.05 1.26
CA TRP A 76 0.57 -0.13 0.11
C TRP A 76 1.25 1.20 0.45
N VAL A 77 0.92 1.82 1.59
CA VAL A 77 1.56 3.05 2.07
C VAL A 77 3.06 2.84 2.27
N GLY A 78 3.45 1.76 2.97
CA GLY A 78 4.85 1.46 3.25
C GLY A 78 5.70 1.27 1.99
N HIS A 79 5.17 0.51 1.02
CA HIS A 79 5.82 0.28 -0.27
C HIS A 79 5.87 1.55 -1.12
N THR A 80 4.75 2.26 -1.27
CA THR A 80 4.67 3.48 -2.08
C THR A 80 5.59 4.58 -1.54
N ILE A 81 5.67 4.78 -0.22
CA ILE A 81 6.61 5.73 0.38
C ILE A 81 8.07 5.31 0.12
N TYR A 82 8.39 4.02 0.19
CA TYR A 82 9.73 3.52 -0.14
C TYR A 82 10.06 3.79 -1.61
N ALA A 83 9.19 3.36 -2.54
CA ALA A 83 9.40 3.49 -3.98
C ALA A 83 9.53 4.95 -4.41
N ASN A 84 8.76 5.84 -3.78
CA ASN A 84 8.84 7.26 -4.04
C ASN A 84 10.20 7.88 -3.66
N ARG A 85 10.83 7.40 -2.57
CA ARG A 85 12.11 7.95 -2.07
C ARG A 85 13.37 7.28 -2.63
N PHE A 86 13.32 5.96 -2.79
CA PHE A 86 14.53 5.13 -2.96
C PHE A 86 14.47 4.17 -4.15
N ASP A 87 13.45 4.24 -5.01
CA ASP A 87 13.43 3.39 -6.19
C ASP A 87 14.56 3.75 -7.18
N THR A 88 15.35 2.73 -7.52
CA THR A 88 16.44 2.77 -8.50
C THR A 88 16.25 1.73 -9.60
N ASP A 89 15.05 1.17 -9.75
CA ASP A 89 14.67 0.14 -10.73
C ASP A 89 15.60 -1.10 -10.74
N SER A 90 16.17 -1.43 -9.57
CA SER A 90 17.11 -2.54 -9.45
C SER A 90 16.41 -3.90 -9.44
N ARG A 91 17.09 -4.95 -9.91
CA ARG A 91 16.58 -6.34 -9.88
C ARG A 91 16.10 -6.77 -8.49
N GLN A 92 16.79 -6.34 -7.44
CA GLN A 92 16.40 -6.59 -6.05
C GLN A 92 15.06 -5.93 -5.70
N HIS A 93 14.88 -4.66 -6.06
CA HIS A 93 13.62 -3.95 -5.86
C HIS A 93 12.46 -4.64 -6.60
N ARG A 94 12.66 -5.01 -7.88
CA ARG A 94 11.63 -5.69 -8.67
C ARG A 94 11.22 -7.02 -8.05
N LEU A 95 12.18 -7.85 -7.66
CA LEU A 95 11.90 -9.15 -7.05
C LEU A 95 11.22 -9.01 -5.67
N SER A 96 11.67 -8.07 -4.84
CA SER A 96 11.02 -7.77 -3.56
C SER A 96 9.57 -7.31 -3.75
N THR A 97 9.31 -6.41 -4.71
CA THR A 97 7.95 -5.94 -5.02
C THR A 97 7.05 -7.09 -5.51
N LEU A 98 7.54 -7.94 -6.40
CA LEU A 98 6.79 -9.13 -6.86
C LEU A 98 6.49 -10.10 -5.71
N LEU A 99 7.43 -10.29 -4.78
CA LEU A 99 7.20 -11.12 -3.60
C LEU A 99 6.15 -10.50 -2.67
N ILE A 100 6.14 -9.18 -2.49
CA ILE A 100 5.08 -8.49 -1.72
C ILE A 100 3.73 -8.67 -2.40
N MET A 101 3.64 -8.57 -3.73
CA MET A 101 2.38 -8.83 -4.47
C MET A 101 1.88 -10.25 -4.22
N PHE A 102 2.76 -11.25 -4.28
CA PHE A 102 2.39 -12.63 -3.97
C PHE A 102 1.84 -12.78 -2.55
N LEU A 103 2.50 -12.16 -1.56
CA LEU A 103 2.03 -12.18 -0.18
C LEU A 103 0.67 -11.47 -0.02
N LEU A 104 0.41 -10.38 -0.74
CA LEU A 104 -0.88 -9.70 -0.76
C LEU A 104 -1.99 -10.61 -1.31
N ILE A 105 -1.73 -11.36 -2.38
CA ILE A 105 -2.69 -12.34 -2.92
C ILE A 105 -3.01 -13.42 -1.88
N VAL A 106 -1.99 -13.93 -1.18
CA VAL A 106 -2.20 -14.91 -0.11
C VAL A 106 -3.03 -14.33 1.02
N ILE A 107 -2.74 -13.09 1.46
CA ILE A 107 -3.56 -12.40 2.48
C ILE A 107 -5.00 -12.27 2.00
N SER A 108 -5.21 -11.83 0.75
CA SER A 108 -6.53 -11.69 0.13
C SER A 108 -7.35 -12.96 0.20
N ALA A 109 -6.73 -14.09 -0.17
CA ALA A 109 -7.39 -15.40 -0.15
C ALA A 109 -7.78 -15.87 1.27
N GLN A 110 -7.22 -15.28 2.33
CA GLN A 110 -7.61 -15.58 3.70
C GLN A 110 -8.77 -14.71 4.21
N ILE A 111 -9.16 -13.65 3.50
CA ILE A 111 -10.22 -12.71 3.94
C ILE A 111 -11.58 -13.40 3.97
N SER A 112 -11.88 -14.21 2.96
CA SER A 112 -13.15 -14.92 2.81
C SER A 112 -13.18 -16.29 3.53
N ALA A 113 -12.07 -16.69 4.16
CA ALA A 113 -11.92 -17.96 4.86
C ALA A 113 -12.20 -17.80 6.35
N ASP A 114 -12.60 -18.88 7.04
CA ASP A 114 -13.00 -18.81 8.46
C ASP A 114 -11.91 -18.15 9.32
N ALA A 115 -12.27 -17.05 9.99
CA ALA A 115 -11.32 -16.03 10.42
C ALA A 115 -10.26 -16.52 11.42
N GLN A 116 -10.54 -17.62 12.12
CA GLN A 116 -9.67 -18.12 13.18
C GLN A 116 -8.61 -19.12 12.70
N GLU A 117 -8.95 -20.02 11.76
CA GLU A 117 -7.99 -21.00 11.24
C GLU A 117 -6.92 -20.34 10.33
N HIS A 118 -7.30 -19.25 9.67
CA HIS A 118 -6.47 -18.57 8.67
C HIS A 118 -5.72 -17.34 9.21
N TYR A 119 -5.99 -16.94 10.45
CA TYR A 119 -5.39 -15.77 11.10
C TYR A 119 -3.86 -15.80 11.09
N ALA A 120 -3.26 -16.91 11.52
CA ALA A 120 -1.81 -17.02 11.66
C ALA A 120 -1.08 -16.84 10.31
N LEU A 121 -1.65 -17.39 9.23
CA LEU A 121 -1.09 -17.25 7.89
C LEU A 121 -1.20 -15.82 7.38
N ALA A 122 -2.36 -15.17 7.55
CA ALA A 122 -2.56 -13.77 7.17
C ALA A 122 -1.57 -12.84 7.90
N VAL A 123 -1.41 -13.00 9.22
CA VAL A 123 -0.45 -12.22 10.01
C VAL A 123 0.99 -12.50 9.57
N ALA A 124 1.35 -13.77 9.33
CA ALA A 124 2.70 -14.12 8.88
C ALA A 124 3.02 -13.49 7.52
N CYS A 125 2.09 -13.55 6.56
CA CYS A 125 2.26 -12.93 5.25
C CYS A 125 2.35 -11.39 5.34
N TYR A 126 1.51 -10.77 6.18
CA TYR A 126 1.59 -9.34 6.46
C TYR A 126 2.97 -8.98 7.01
N CYS A 127 3.41 -9.64 8.08
CA CYS A 127 4.71 -9.38 8.70
C CYS A 127 5.87 -9.64 7.74
N ALA A 128 5.79 -10.68 6.91
CA ALA A 128 6.78 -10.94 5.86
C ALA A 128 6.86 -9.79 4.85
N ALA A 129 5.73 -9.26 4.38
CA ALA A 129 5.70 -8.10 3.49
C ALA A 129 6.35 -6.87 4.15
N ARG A 130 6.06 -6.63 5.44
CA ARG A 130 6.66 -5.55 6.23
C ARG A 130 8.17 -5.72 6.40
N LEU A 131 8.64 -6.93 6.68
CA LEU A 131 10.07 -7.23 6.80
C LEU A 131 10.81 -7.11 5.46
N ILE A 132 10.17 -7.44 4.34
CA ILE A 132 10.73 -7.20 3.00
C ILE A 132 10.90 -5.70 2.79
N ILE A 133 9.88 -4.88 3.07
CA ILE A 133 9.97 -3.42 2.97
C ILE A 133 11.09 -2.88 3.89
N ALA A 134 11.17 -3.34 5.14
CA ALA A 134 12.24 -2.98 6.05
C ALA A 134 13.64 -3.36 5.49
N GLY A 135 13.76 -4.56 4.92
CA GLY A 135 14.96 -5.03 4.23
C GLY A 135 15.38 -4.13 3.08
N MET A 136 14.42 -3.66 2.28
CA MET A 136 14.67 -2.72 1.18
C MET A 136 15.26 -1.40 1.71
N TYR A 137 14.76 -0.86 2.84
CA TYR A 137 15.35 0.31 3.51
C TYR A 137 16.79 0.05 3.98
N PHE A 138 17.08 -1.12 4.57
CA PHE A 138 18.44 -1.48 5.00
C PHE A 138 19.41 -1.66 3.83
N VAL A 139 18.97 -2.20 2.69
CA VAL A 139 19.80 -2.30 1.48
C VAL A 139 20.07 -0.91 0.89
N SER A 140 19.06 -0.03 0.88
CA SER A 140 19.20 1.36 0.40
C SER A 140 20.23 2.16 1.22
N LYS A 141 20.34 1.90 2.54
CA LYS A 141 21.40 2.47 3.40
C LYS A 141 22.80 2.32 2.80
N ARG A 142 23.12 1.13 2.28
CA ARG A 142 24.46 0.82 1.76
C ARG A 142 24.80 1.60 0.49
N LYS A 143 23.78 2.10 -0.22
CA LYS A 143 23.92 2.83 -1.49
C LYS A 143 24.00 4.34 -1.30
N HIS A 144 23.42 4.89 -0.23
CA HIS A 144 23.31 6.35 0.00
C HIS A 144 23.79 6.76 1.40
N HIS A 145 25.10 7.00 1.52
CA HIS A 145 25.77 7.23 2.81
C HIS A 145 25.20 8.44 3.59
N ASP A 146 24.90 9.54 2.90
CA ASP A 146 24.38 10.78 3.52
C ASP A 146 22.95 10.65 4.06
N ARG A 147 22.20 9.63 3.63
CA ARG A 147 20.80 9.39 4.02
C ARG A 147 20.60 8.04 4.71
N GLY A 148 21.70 7.33 4.98
CA GLY A 148 21.67 5.97 5.53
C GLY A 148 21.08 5.89 6.93
N SER A 149 21.30 6.91 7.78
CA SER A 149 20.73 6.96 9.13
C SER A 149 19.19 6.95 9.07
N PHE A 150 18.60 7.77 8.20
CA PHE A 150 17.16 7.87 8.03
C PHE A 150 16.52 6.59 7.48
N ALA A 151 17.10 6.01 6.41
CA ALA A 151 16.63 4.75 5.87
C ALA A 151 16.70 3.64 6.93
N THR A 152 17.75 3.64 7.77
CA THR A 152 17.88 2.69 8.89
C THR A 152 16.77 2.90 9.91
N THR A 153 16.44 4.15 10.29
CA THR A 153 15.36 4.40 11.25
C THR A 153 14.02 3.89 10.75
N LEU A 154 13.65 4.16 9.50
CA LEU A 154 12.39 3.65 8.93
C LEU A 154 12.38 2.12 8.82
N GLY A 155 13.51 1.52 8.41
CA GLY A 155 13.66 0.07 8.39
C GLY A 155 13.51 -0.56 9.77
N ILE A 156 14.09 0.05 10.82
CA ILE A 156 13.93 -0.41 12.21
C ILE A 156 12.49 -0.27 12.68
N VAL A 157 11.84 0.89 12.44
CA VAL A 157 10.44 1.11 12.82
C VAL A 157 9.56 0.02 12.24
N PHE A 158 9.65 -0.22 10.93
CA PHE A 158 8.84 -1.25 10.27
C PHE A 158 9.19 -2.67 10.72
N ALA A 159 10.46 -2.97 11.04
CA ALA A 159 10.86 -4.26 11.59
C ALA A 159 10.31 -4.47 13.02
N VAL A 160 10.32 -3.42 13.86
CA VAL A 160 9.76 -3.47 15.22
C VAL A 160 8.24 -3.60 15.18
N GLY A 161 7.56 -2.81 14.34
CA GLY A 161 6.12 -2.93 14.13
C GLY A 161 5.73 -4.34 13.66
N ALA A 162 6.47 -4.89 12.69
CA ALA A 162 6.28 -6.27 12.23
C ALA A 162 6.54 -7.30 13.33
N ALA A 163 7.55 -7.12 14.17
CA ALA A 163 7.83 -8.04 15.27
C ALA A 163 6.73 -8.01 16.35
N ILE A 164 6.19 -6.82 16.66
CA ILE A 164 5.03 -6.67 17.55
C ILE A 164 3.82 -7.37 16.92
N SER A 165 3.53 -7.11 15.65
CA SER A 165 2.39 -7.76 14.98
C SER A 165 2.55 -9.28 14.89
N LEU A 166 3.77 -9.79 14.67
CA LEU A 166 4.05 -11.22 14.54
C LEU A 166 3.90 -11.96 15.87
N SER A 167 4.24 -11.32 17.00
CA SER A 167 4.08 -11.93 18.33
C SER A 167 2.61 -12.23 18.67
N SER A 168 1.66 -11.61 17.96
CA SER A 168 0.22 -11.91 18.11
C SER A 168 -0.15 -13.36 17.81
N ILE A 169 0.63 -14.08 16.99
CA ILE A 169 0.38 -15.50 16.65
C ILE A 169 0.59 -16.40 17.88
N LEU A 170 1.36 -15.95 18.87
CA LEU A 170 1.63 -16.69 20.10
C LEU A 170 0.53 -16.54 21.16
N LEU A 171 -0.50 -15.74 20.88
CA LEU A 171 -1.56 -15.39 21.81
C LEU A 171 -2.90 -15.94 21.33
N GLU A 172 -3.79 -16.22 22.27
CA GLU A 172 -5.18 -16.60 21.97
C GLU A 172 -6.07 -15.35 21.81
N PRO A 173 -7.14 -15.42 20.98
CA PRO A 173 -8.15 -14.37 20.93
C PRO A 173 -8.75 -14.07 22.31
N PRO A 174 -9.03 -12.78 22.64
CA PRO A 174 -8.96 -11.61 21.77
C PRO A 174 -7.59 -10.91 21.76
N TRP A 175 -6.62 -11.36 22.56
CA TRP A 175 -5.34 -10.69 22.74
C TRP A 175 -4.47 -10.72 21.47
N SER A 176 -4.61 -11.77 20.66
CA SER A 176 -3.97 -11.85 19.34
C SER A 176 -4.30 -10.62 18.48
N TYR A 177 -5.58 -10.32 18.28
CA TYR A 177 -6.01 -9.17 17.48
C TYR A 177 -5.48 -7.85 18.04
N LEU A 178 -5.55 -7.65 19.36
CA LEU A 178 -5.08 -6.43 20.00
C LEU A 178 -3.58 -6.19 19.75
N VAL A 179 -2.76 -7.23 19.91
CA VAL A 179 -1.30 -7.13 19.68
C VAL A 179 -0.97 -6.93 18.20
N PHE A 180 -1.70 -7.58 17.30
CA PHE A 180 -1.54 -7.37 15.86
C PHE A 180 -1.74 -5.90 15.46
N TYR A 181 -2.87 -5.32 15.86
CA TYR A 181 -3.18 -3.92 15.57
C TYR A 181 -2.30 -2.94 16.37
N ALA A 182 -1.81 -3.31 17.56
CA ALA A 182 -0.84 -2.50 18.29
C ALA A 182 0.46 -2.30 17.50
N GLY A 183 0.93 -3.31 16.76
CA GLY A 183 2.09 -3.18 15.87
C GLY A 183 1.84 -2.21 14.70
N ILE A 184 0.64 -2.23 14.12
CA ILE A 184 0.23 -1.29 13.07
C ILE A 184 0.13 0.14 13.63
N LEU A 185 -0.50 0.31 14.80
CA LEU A 185 -0.61 1.60 15.47
C LEU A 185 0.75 2.16 15.87
N PHE A 186 1.69 1.30 16.28
CA PHE A 186 3.08 1.68 16.53
C PHE A 186 3.71 2.27 15.27
N ASP A 187 3.57 1.61 14.12
CA ASP A 187 4.10 2.13 12.85
C ASP A 187 3.48 3.49 12.49
N ILE A 188 2.16 3.65 12.64
CA ILE A 188 1.45 4.91 12.40
C ILE A 188 2.01 6.01 13.31
N ALA A 189 2.05 5.76 14.61
CA ALA A 189 2.56 6.71 15.60
C ALA A 189 4.03 7.07 15.32
N ALA A 190 4.87 6.08 15.01
CA ALA A 190 6.26 6.31 14.69
C ALA A 190 6.41 7.19 13.44
N LEU A 191 5.66 6.95 12.36
CA LEU A 191 5.70 7.80 11.16
C LEU A 191 5.22 9.23 11.43
N LEU A 192 4.17 9.40 12.24
CA LEU A 192 3.68 10.73 12.63
C LEU A 192 4.70 11.51 13.46
N LEU A 193 5.38 10.84 14.41
CA LEU A 193 6.43 11.43 15.23
C LEU A 193 7.68 11.74 14.40
N LEU A 194 8.05 10.85 13.48
CA LEU A 194 9.16 11.05 12.57
C LEU A 194 8.89 12.14 11.53
N LYS A 195 7.64 12.59 11.33
CA LYS A 195 7.27 13.63 10.34
C LYS A 195 8.17 14.86 10.40
N ARG A 196 8.52 15.32 11.60
CA ARG A 196 9.43 16.47 11.78
C ARG A 196 10.84 16.21 11.24
N ARG A 197 11.31 14.95 11.27
CA ARG A 197 12.58 14.51 10.68
C ARG A 197 12.46 14.05 9.22
N LEU A 198 11.24 13.73 8.73
CA LEU A 198 10.98 13.37 7.33
C LEU A 198 11.33 14.52 6.36
N HIS A 199 11.37 15.78 6.81
CA HIS A 199 11.81 16.92 5.99
C HIS A 199 13.24 16.80 5.43
N VAL A 200 14.08 15.95 6.02
CA VAL A 200 15.48 15.76 5.59
C VAL A 200 15.58 14.93 4.29
N VAL A 201 14.58 14.10 3.99
CA VAL A 201 14.47 13.37 2.72
C VAL A 201 13.03 13.52 2.22
N PRO A 202 12.74 14.61 1.47
CA PRO A 202 11.38 14.87 1.04
C PRO A 202 10.90 13.72 0.15
N ALA A 203 9.61 13.43 0.21
CA ALA A 203 8.95 12.56 -0.73
C ALA A 203 8.54 13.42 -1.94
N HIS A 204 8.68 12.93 -3.18
CA HIS A 204 8.18 13.64 -4.35
C HIS A 204 6.65 13.65 -4.25
N THR A 205 6.07 14.79 -3.91
CA THR A 205 4.64 14.91 -3.57
C THR A 205 3.78 14.67 -4.80
N SER A 206 4.12 15.24 -5.94
CA SER A 206 3.38 15.04 -7.19
C SER A 206 3.33 13.58 -7.62
N HIS A 207 4.40 12.82 -7.42
CA HIS A 207 4.40 11.39 -7.75
C HIS A 207 3.57 10.56 -6.76
N LEU A 208 3.50 10.94 -5.47
CA LEU A 208 2.57 10.30 -4.53
C LEU A 208 1.12 10.60 -4.89
N VAL A 209 0.81 11.85 -5.26
CA VAL A 209 -0.53 12.25 -5.69
C VAL A 209 -0.92 11.53 -6.98
N GLU A 210 0.01 11.41 -7.95
CA GLU A 210 -0.16 10.59 -9.15
C GLU A 210 -0.51 9.14 -8.79
N ARG A 211 0.25 8.52 -7.87
CA ARG A 211 0.02 7.15 -7.40
C ARG A 211 -1.34 6.97 -6.73
N VAL A 212 -1.77 7.91 -5.89
CA VAL A 212 -3.10 7.88 -5.27
C VAL A 212 -4.19 8.02 -6.34
N GLY A 213 -4.01 8.89 -7.33
CA GLY A 213 -4.92 9.01 -8.47
C GLY A 213 -5.03 7.71 -9.27
N LEU A 214 -3.88 7.11 -9.63
CA LEU A 214 -3.83 5.84 -10.35
C LEU A 214 -4.49 4.69 -9.57
N LEU A 215 -4.22 4.58 -8.27
CA LEU A 215 -4.92 3.62 -7.42
C LEU A 215 -6.44 3.88 -7.42
N THR A 216 -6.85 5.14 -7.32
CA THR A 216 -8.26 5.54 -7.30
C THR A 216 -8.98 5.17 -8.60
N ILE A 217 -8.39 5.40 -9.79
CA ILE A 217 -9.05 5.01 -11.05
C ILE A 217 -9.17 3.49 -11.19
N ILE A 218 -8.18 2.72 -10.73
CA ILE A 218 -8.25 1.25 -10.75
C ILE A 218 -9.37 0.78 -9.81
N MET A 219 -9.51 1.38 -8.63
CA MET A 219 -10.59 1.06 -7.68
C MET A 219 -11.98 1.43 -8.20
N LEU A 220 -12.11 2.55 -8.93
CA LEU A 220 -13.36 2.89 -9.63
C LEU A 220 -13.65 1.89 -10.76
N GLY A 221 -12.63 1.42 -11.47
CA GLY A 221 -12.75 0.35 -12.47
C GLY A 221 -13.31 -0.94 -11.86
N GLU A 222 -12.83 -1.33 -10.68
CA GLU A 222 -13.35 -2.50 -9.95
C GLU A 222 -14.83 -2.35 -9.56
N SER A 223 -15.24 -1.13 -9.19
CA SER A 223 -16.64 -0.82 -8.91
C SER A 223 -17.52 -1.01 -10.16
N VAL A 224 -17.02 -0.61 -11.34
CA VAL A 224 -17.70 -0.83 -12.63
C VAL A 224 -17.79 -2.31 -12.98
N ILE A 225 -16.72 -3.09 -12.76
CA ILE A 225 -16.73 -4.55 -12.95
C ILE A 225 -17.78 -5.19 -12.04
N SER A 226 -17.83 -4.77 -10.77
CA SER A 226 -18.82 -5.28 -9.80
C SER A 226 -20.26 -4.96 -10.23
N ILE A 227 -20.54 -3.76 -10.73
CA ILE A 227 -21.86 -3.40 -11.31
C ILE A 227 -22.18 -4.29 -12.52
N SER A 228 -21.21 -4.50 -13.41
CA SER A 228 -21.39 -5.34 -14.59
C SER A 228 -21.67 -6.80 -14.22
N ALA A 229 -20.97 -7.34 -13.20
CA ALA A 229 -21.20 -8.69 -12.71
C ALA A 229 -22.59 -8.82 -12.07
N ALA A 230 -23.01 -7.84 -11.28
CA ALA A 230 -24.34 -7.81 -10.69
C ALA A 230 -25.46 -7.73 -11.75
N LEU A 231 -25.21 -7.15 -12.92
CA LEU A 231 -26.17 -7.09 -14.03
C LEU A 231 -26.29 -8.41 -14.82
N ALA A 232 -25.31 -9.31 -14.72
CA ALA A 232 -25.27 -10.51 -15.56
C ALA A 232 -26.38 -11.52 -15.23
N ASP A 233 -26.75 -11.63 -13.95
CA ASP A 233 -27.63 -12.70 -13.44
C ASP A 233 -29.00 -12.20 -12.94
N ILE A 234 -29.40 -10.97 -13.30
CA ILE A 234 -30.63 -10.36 -12.78
C ILE A 234 -31.79 -10.34 -13.77
N ALA A 235 -33.01 -10.39 -13.24
CA ALA A 235 -34.21 -10.09 -14.02
C ALA A 235 -34.24 -8.60 -14.38
N TRP A 236 -34.49 -8.29 -15.66
CA TRP A 236 -34.65 -6.94 -16.18
C TRP A 236 -35.98 -6.31 -15.75
N ASN A 237 -36.06 -5.94 -14.47
CA ASN A 237 -37.18 -5.18 -13.92
C ASN A 237 -36.77 -3.69 -13.75
N PRO A 238 -37.74 -2.75 -13.65
CA PRO A 238 -37.43 -1.33 -13.51
C PRO A 238 -36.58 -0.99 -12.27
N SER A 239 -36.79 -1.69 -11.15
CA SER A 239 -36.04 -1.44 -9.91
C SER A 239 -34.55 -1.75 -10.06
N ASN A 240 -34.21 -2.86 -10.71
CA ASN A 240 -32.83 -3.29 -10.93
C ASN A 240 -32.11 -2.38 -11.92
N VAL A 241 -32.82 -1.92 -12.96
CA VAL A 241 -32.30 -0.91 -13.88
C VAL A 241 -32.01 0.40 -13.15
N MET A 242 -32.92 0.87 -12.30
CA MET A 242 -32.69 2.07 -11.48
C MET A 242 -31.50 1.90 -10.54
N ALA A 243 -31.37 0.74 -9.89
CA ALA A 243 -30.23 0.43 -9.03
C ALA A 243 -28.91 0.51 -9.81
N ALA A 244 -28.81 -0.14 -10.98
CA ALA A 244 -27.62 -0.10 -11.82
C ALA A 244 -27.28 1.30 -12.31
N VAL A 245 -28.27 2.07 -12.78
CA VAL A 245 -28.08 3.47 -13.19
C VAL A 245 -27.59 4.32 -12.01
N SER A 246 -28.19 4.16 -10.82
CA SER A 246 -27.77 4.90 -9.64
C SER A 246 -26.34 4.58 -9.20
N GLY A 247 -25.94 3.31 -9.27
CA GLY A 247 -24.57 2.87 -8.98
C GLY A 247 -23.57 3.44 -9.98
N PHE A 248 -23.90 3.42 -11.28
CA PHE A 248 -23.05 4.00 -12.31
C PHE A 248 -22.91 5.53 -12.18
N VAL A 249 -24.01 6.23 -11.89
CA VAL A 249 -24.00 7.68 -11.62
C VAL A 249 -23.16 8.00 -10.39
N MET A 250 -23.26 7.21 -9.31
CA MET A 250 -22.44 7.38 -8.11
C MET A 250 -20.95 7.25 -8.42
N VAL A 251 -20.54 6.17 -9.11
CA VAL A 251 -19.14 5.96 -9.51
C VAL A 251 -18.64 7.09 -10.41
N SER A 252 -19.46 7.52 -11.37
CA SER A 252 -19.14 8.64 -12.27
C SER A 252 -19.02 9.98 -11.53
N ALA A 253 -19.86 10.23 -10.52
CA ALA A 253 -19.81 11.43 -9.70
C ALA A 253 -18.55 11.46 -8.82
N ILE A 254 -18.18 10.33 -8.20
CA ILE A 254 -16.94 10.20 -7.42
C ILE A 254 -15.73 10.47 -8.32
N TRP A 255 -15.71 9.87 -9.52
CA TRP A 255 -14.68 10.13 -10.51
C TRP A 255 -14.57 11.62 -10.84
N TRP A 256 -15.71 12.26 -11.15
CA TRP A 256 -15.76 13.67 -11.52
C TRP A 256 -15.22 14.57 -10.40
N ILE A 257 -15.73 14.41 -9.18
CA ILE A 257 -15.33 15.24 -8.02
C ILE A 257 -13.84 15.07 -7.71
N TYR A 258 -13.34 13.84 -7.74
CA TYR A 258 -11.95 13.54 -7.42
C TYR A 258 -10.99 14.14 -8.46
N TYR A 259 -11.25 13.92 -9.75
CA TYR A 259 -10.34 14.37 -10.81
C TYR A 259 -10.44 15.87 -11.13
N ASP A 260 -11.61 16.48 -10.92
CA ASP A 260 -11.74 17.93 -11.00
C ASP A 260 -10.94 18.61 -9.88
N SER A 261 -10.95 18.03 -8.66
CA SER A 261 -10.18 18.53 -7.52
C SER A 261 -8.69 18.16 -7.54
N PHE A 262 -8.24 17.35 -8.51
CA PHE A 262 -6.90 16.75 -8.51
C PHE A 262 -5.78 17.80 -8.52
N HIS A 263 -5.99 18.90 -9.23
CA HIS A 263 -5.04 20.01 -9.32
C HIS A 263 -4.80 20.74 -7.99
N LEU A 264 -5.69 20.60 -7.00
CA LEU A 264 -5.51 21.15 -5.66
C LEU A 264 -4.53 20.35 -4.79
N LEU A 265 -4.19 19.13 -5.23
CA LEU A 265 -3.33 18.20 -4.49
C LEU A 265 -1.86 18.29 -4.91
N GLU A 266 -1.57 18.86 -6.09
CA GLU A 266 -0.21 19.12 -6.61
C GLU A 266 0.43 20.36 -5.97
#